data_AF-A0A2R6FWU4-F1
#
_entry.id   AF-A0A2R6FWU4-F1
#
_cell.length_a   1.000
_cell.length_b   1.000
_cell.length_c   1.000
_cell.angle_alpha   90.00
_cell.angle_beta   90.00
_cell.angle_gamma   90.00
#
_symmetry.space_group_name_H-M   'P 1'
#
loop_
_entity.id
_entity.type
_entity.pdbx_description
1 polymer ?
#
loop_
_entity_poly.entity_id
_entity_poly.type
_entity_poly.pdbx_seq_one_letter_code
_entity_poly.pdbx_strand_id
1 'polypeptide(L)' 'MVRTAINLYSVRELDLPMPEILDRVAAAGYDGVQFSGDYG' A
#
# COMPACT_ATOMS: atom_id res chain seq x y z
N MET A 1 18.91 -6.38 -5.15
CA MET A 1 17.93 -6.47 -4.05
C MET A 1 16.54 -6.43 -4.67
N VAL A 2 15.64 -7.33 -4.31
CA VAL A 2 14.26 -7.35 -4.83
C VAL A 2 13.46 -6.27 -4.09
N ARG A 3 12.70 -5.44 -4.81
CA ARG A 3 11.80 -4.45 -4.22
C ARG A 3 10.40 -5.03 -4.20
N THR A 4 9.76 -5.05 -3.04
CA THR A 4 8.41 -5.64 -2.88
C THR A 4 7.39 -4.52 -2.71
N ALA A 5 6.21 -4.70 -3.32
CA ALA A 5 5.09 -3.77 -3.17
C ALA A 5 3.82 -4.54 -2.84
N ILE A 6 2.90 -3.89 -2.14
CA ILE A 6 1.57 -4.42 -1.83
C ILE A 6 0.52 -3.70 -2.68
N ASN A 7 -0.49 -4.42 -3.15
CA ASN A 7 -1.65 -3.79 -3.78
C ASN A 7 -2.58 -3.21 -2.70
N LEU A 8 -2.95 -1.93 -2.81
CA LEU A 8 -3.81 -1.25 -1.83
C LEU A 8 -5.19 -1.93 -1.67
N TYR A 9 -5.67 -2.65 -2.68
CA TYR A 9 -6.89 -3.43 -2.56
C TYR A 9 -6.80 -4.56 -1.51
N SER A 10 -5.60 -5.02 -1.19
CA SER A 10 -5.36 -5.98 -0.10
C SER A 10 -5.71 -5.40 1.27
N VAL A 11 -5.70 -4.08 1.42
CA VAL A 11 -6.00 -3.38 2.68
C VAL A 11 -7.24 -2.48 2.58
N ARG A 12 -8.11 -2.72 1.60
CA ARG A 12 -9.33 -1.92 1.30
C ARG A 12 -10.33 -1.80 2.45
N GLU A 13 -10.22 -2.64 3.46
CA GLU A 13 -11.09 -2.64 4.64
C GLU A 13 -10.57 -1.71 5.75
N LEU A 14 -9.36 -1.15 5.59
CA LEU A 14 -8.84 -0.13 6.49
C LEU A 14 -9.55 1.20 6.22
N ASP A 15 -10.36 1.64 7.17
CA ASP A 15 -10.95 2.97 7.21
C ASP A 15 -9.97 3.97 7.85
N LEU A 16 -8.89 4.27 7.12
CA LEU A 16 -7.82 5.16 7.56
C LEU A 16 -7.42 6.13 6.44
N PRO A 17 -6.88 7.32 6.77
CA PRO A 17 -6.30 8.20 5.77
C PRO A 17 -5.15 7.53 5.02
N MET A 18 -5.02 7.80 3.72
CA MET A 18 -3.96 7.26 2.87
C MET A 18 -2.54 7.38 3.46
N PRO A 19 -2.12 8.53 4.05
CA PRO A 19 -0.80 8.63 4.67
C PRO A 19 -0.56 7.59 5.77
N GLU A 20 -1.55 7.31 6.62
CA GLU A 20 -1.43 6.32 7.68
C GLU A 20 -1.35 4.89 7.12
N ILE A 21 -2.07 4.61 6.03
CA ILE A 21 -1.96 3.33 5.32
C ILE A 21 -0.53 3.16 4.78
N LEU A 22 0.07 4.20 4.18
CA LEU A 22 1.44 4.14 3.67
C LEU A 22 2.47 3.94 4.78
N ASP A 23 2.31 4.59 5.93
CA ASP A 23 3.17 4.37 7.09
C ASP A 23 3.12 2.92 7.57
N ARG A 24 1.93 2.30 7.59
CA ARG A 24 1.76 0.89 7.94
C ARG A 24 2.37 -0.05 6.90
N VAL A 25 2.27 0.28 5.62
CA VAL A 25 2.91 -0.49 4.53
C VAL A 25 4.42 -0.46 4.68
N ALA A 26 5.00 0.71 4.96
CA ALA A 26 6.43 0.86 5.20
C ALA A 26 6.87 0.09 6.47
N ALA A 27 6.09 0.18 7.56
CA ALA A 27 6.34 -0.57 8.79
C ALA A 27 6.25 -2.10 8.58
N ALA A 28 5.45 -2.56 7.62
CA ALA A 28 5.36 -3.96 7.22
C ALA A 28 6.51 -4.44 6.30
N GLY A 29 7.44 -3.55 5.93
CA GLY A 29 8.64 -3.88 5.16
C GLY A 29 8.43 -3.90 3.64
N TYR A 30 7.33 -3.34 3.14
CA TYR A 30 7.15 -3.14 1.70
C TYR A 30 7.83 -1.85 1.25
N ASP A 31 8.45 -1.89 0.07
CA ASP A 31 9.13 -0.75 -0.55
C ASP A 31 8.18 0.19 -1.31
N GLY A 32 6.92 -0.19 -1.47
CA GLY A 32 5.94 0.60 -2.19
C GLY A 32 4.53 0.00 -2.21
N VAL A 33 3.65 0.70 -2.93
CA VAL A 33 2.26 0.30 -3.12
C VAL A 33 1.87 0.31 -4.60
N GLN A 34 0.89 -0.52 -4.95
CA GLN A 34 0.22 -0.50 -6.23
C GLN A 34 -1.25 -0.11 -6.02
N PHE A 35 -1.76 0.83 -6.82
CA PHE A 35 -3.18 1.14 -6.86
C PHE A 35 -3.92 0.08 -7.70
N SER A 36 -5.14 -0.28 -7.30
CA SER A 36 -5.98 -1.18 -8.09
C SER A 36 -6.79 -0.41 -9.14
N GLY A 37 -6.89 -0.99 -10.33
CA GLY A 37 -7.55 -0.37 -11.48
C GLY A 37 -6.66 0.62 -12.23
N ASP A 38 -7.25 1.34 -13.19
CA ASP A 38 -6.61 2.49 -13.82
C ASP A 38 -6.58 3.63 -12.79
N TYR A 39 -5.40 3.84 -12.22
CA TYR A 39 -5.11 5.09 -11.54
C TYR A 39 -4.55 6.05 -12.59
N GLY A 40 -5.44 6.63 -13.41
CA GLY A 40 -5.17 7.72 -14.34
C GLY A 40 -3.95 7.56 -15.25
#